data_AF-A0A7K5NXK8-F1
#
_entry.id   AF-A0A7K5NXK8-F1
#
_cell.length_a   1.000
_cell.length_b   1.000
_cell.length_c   1.000
_cell.angle_alpha   90.00
_cell.angle_beta   90.00
_cell.angle_gamma   90.00
#
_symmetry.space_group_name_H-M   'P 1'
#
loop_
_entity.id
_entity.type
_entity.pdbx_description
1 polymer ?
#
loop_
_entity_poly.entity_id
_entity_poly.type
_entity_poly.pdbx_seq_one_letter_code
_entity_poly.pdbx_strand_id
1 'polypeptide(L)'
;GIVVDLLKEVMVSKLGDTKGFLIDGYPQELKEAEEFESKIGEPKLVFCLDCSAETMSSRLLMRSESSQHSDNAKTIKEGIESYYEASKPVIAYYESKTQLCKVDAEGTQEDVFLEICKTIDSFLK
;
A
#
# COMPACT_ATOMS: atom_id res chain seq x y z
N GLY A 1 16.60 3.26 -7.74
CA GLY A 1 15.93 2.32 -8.61
C GLY A 1 15.18 3.09 -9.67
N ILE A 2 14.94 2.47 -10.83
CA ILE A 2 14.17 3.08 -11.91
C ILE A 2 12.79 3.56 -11.40
N VAL A 3 12.14 2.78 -10.51
CA VAL A 3 10.82 3.09 -9.96
C VAL A 3 10.81 4.40 -9.15
N VAL A 4 11.70 4.55 -8.16
CA VAL A 4 11.75 5.78 -7.35
C VAL A 4 12.14 7.01 -8.19
N ASP A 5 12.97 6.84 -9.21
CA ASP A 5 13.36 7.94 -10.08
C ASP A 5 12.17 8.40 -10.96
N LEU A 6 11.37 7.45 -11.48
CA LEU A 6 10.12 7.74 -12.17
C LEU A 6 9.07 8.38 -11.26
N LEU A 7 8.89 7.86 -10.04
CA LEU A 7 8.00 8.45 -9.03
C LEU A 7 8.39 9.91 -8.75
N LYS A 8 9.69 10.16 -8.55
CA LYS A 8 10.21 11.51 -8.32
C LYS A 8 9.90 12.44 -9.48
N GLU A 9 10.14 12.01 -10.71
CA GLU A 9 9.86 12.83 -11.90
C GLU A 9 8.37 13.22 -11.98
N VAL A 10 7.47 12.24 -11.80
CA VAL A 10 6.03 12.49 -11.80
C VAL A 10 5.64 13.44 -10.67
N MET A 11 6.12 13.20 -9.45
CA MET A 11 5.81 14.05 -8.30
C MET A 11 6.26 15.49 -8.54
N VAL A 12 7.50 15.69 -9.01
CA VAL A 12 8.03 17.03 -9.34
C VAL A 12 7.19 17.71 -10.40
N SER A 13 6.75 16.98 -11.45
CA SER A 13 5.91 17.54 -12.52
C SER A 13 4.53 18.02 -12.06
N LYS A 14 4.08 17.59 -10.89
CA LYS A 14 2.76 17.93 -10.31
C LYS A 14 2.85 18.90 -9.13
N LEU A 15 4.05 19.30 -8.73
CA LEU A 15 4.22 20.31 -7.69
C LEU A 15 3.56 21.64 -8.12
N GLY A 16 2.77 22.23 -7.22
CA GLY A 16 2.00 23.44 -7.48
C GLY A 16 0.54 23.20 -7.87
N ASP A 17 0.22 22.05 -8.47
CA ASP A 17 -1.12 21.72 -8.98
C ASP A 17 -1.81 20.58 -8.20
N THR A 18 -1.22 20.13 -7.09
CA THR A 18 -1.79 19.08 -6.24
C THR A 18 -1.83 19.47 -4.76
N LYS A 19 -2.77 18.88 -4.03
CA LYS A 19 -2.86 18.98 -2.56
C LYS A 19 -2.01 17.94 -1.83
N GLY A 20 -1.52 16.92 -2.55
CA GLY A 20 -0.74 15.83 -1.97
C GLY A 20 -0.52 14.69 -2.96
N PHE A 21 0.13 13.63 -2.49
CA PHE A 21 0.39 12.42 -3.26
C PHE A 21 -0.08 11.20 -2.48
N LEU A 22 -0.85 10.35 -3.15
CA LEU A 22 -1.12 8.99 -2.71
C LEU A 22 -0.23 8.08 -3.55
N ILE A 23 0.65 7.34 -2.89
CA ILE A 23 1.53 6.36 -3.53
C ILE A 23 1.00 4.99 -3.13
N ASP A 24 0.46 4.29 -4.12
CA ASP A 24 -0.15 2.98 -3.94
C ASP A 24 0.84 1.87 -4.32
N GLY A 25 0.93 0.85 -3.47
CA GLY A 25 1.78 -0.33 -3.71
C GLY A 25 3.29 -0.11 -3.70
N TYR A 26 3.79 1.03 -3.19
CA TYR A 26 5.22 1.31 -3.02
C TYR A 26 5.46 2.05 -1.70
N PRO A 27 6.50 1.70 -0.92
CA PRO A 27 7.49 0.64 -1.15
C PRO A 27 6.98 -0.76 -0.80
N GLN A 28 7.54 -1.80 -1.45
CA GLN A 28 7.27 -3.22 -1.14
C GLN A 28 8.40 -3.87 -0.35
N GLU A 29 9.60 -3.30 -0.40
CA GLU A 29 10.77 -3.76 0.36
C GLU A 29 11.39 -2.64 1.20
N LEU A 30 12.12 -3.01 2.26
CA LEU A 30 12.75 -2.02 3.16
C LEU A 30 13.72 -1.09 2.42
N LYS A 31 14.52 -1.63 1.50
CA LYS A 31 15.48 -0.84 0.72
C LYS A 31 14.78 0.21 -0.16
N GLU A 32 13.60 -0.10 -0.66
CA GLU A 32 12.79 0.84 -1.44
C GLU A 32 12.26 1.98 -0.57
N ALA A 33 11.89 1.68 0.69
CA ALA A 33 11.49 2.68 1.67
C ALA A 33 12.64 3.65 1.96
N GLU A 34 13.83 3.13 2.29
CA GLU A 34 15.02 3.94 2.53
C GLU A 34 15.39 4.80 1.30
N GLU A 35 15.30 4.23 0.10
CA GLU A 35 15.60 4.96 -1.13
C GLU A 35 14.57 6.06 -1.43
N PHE A 36 13.28 5.79 -1.18
CA PHE A 36 12.20 6.76 -1.31
C PHE A 36 12.45 7.98 -0.43
N GLU A 37 12.75 7.75 0.85
CA GLU A 37 12.97 8.81 1.82
C GLU A 37 14.24 9.62 1.48
N SER A 38 15.30 8.95 1.04
CA SER A 38 16.54 9.62 0.66
C SER A 38 16.39 10.50 -0.59
N LYS A 39 15.56 10.10 -1.56
CA LYS A 39 15.47 10.77 -2.87
C LYS A 39 14.30 11.74 -2.99
N ILE A 40 13.20 11.47 -2.29
CA ILE A 40 11.94 12.19 -2.39
C ILE A 40 11.61 12.83 -1.04
N GLY A 41 11.50 12.02 0.01
CA GLY A 41 11.21 12.48 1.37
C GLY A 41 10.35 11.50 2.16
N GLU A 42 10.20 11.75 3.45
CA GLU A 42 9.47 10.87 4.36
C GLU A 42 7.95 10.96 4.15
N PRO A 43 7.22 9.82 4.06
CA PRO A 43 5.78 9.84 4.01
C PRO A 43 5.23 10.33 5.36
N LYS A 44 4.23 11.20 5.31
CA LYS A 44 3.62 11.74 6.54
C LYS A 44 2.57 10.82 7.17
N LEU A 45 2.02 9.92 6.36
CA LEU A 45 0.97 8.98 6.73
C LEU A 45 1.12 7.72 5.89
N VAL A 46 1.07 6.55 6.52
CA VAL A 46 1.14 5.24 5.86
C VAL A 46 -0.08 4.43 6.25
N PHE A 47 -0.81 3.90 5.27
CA PHE A 47 -1.94 3.01 5.51
C PHE A 47 -1.52 1.56 5.30
N CYS A 48 -1.77 0.72 6.30
CA CYS A 48 -1.66 -0.73 6.21
C CYS A 48 -3.07 -1.31 6.19
N LEU A 49 -3.53 -1.75 5.02
CA LEU A 49 -4.83 -2.41 4.88
C LEU A 49 -4.68 -3.86 5.34
N ASP A 50 -5.00 -4.13 6.59
CA ASP A 50 -4.84 -5.44 7.20
C ASP A 50 -6.00 -6.34 6.79
N CYS A 51 -5.67 -7.46 6.16
CA CYS A 51 -6.63 -8.40 5.60
C CYS A 51 -6.05 -9.79 5.72
N SER A 52 -6.85 -10.79 6.08
CA SER A 52 -6.40 -12.16 6.19
C SER A 52 -6.07 -12.77 4.82
N ALA A 53 -5.16 -13.75 4.84
CA ALA A 53 -4.84 -14.55 3.66
C ALA A 53 -6.09 -15.24 3.06
N GLU A 54 -7.07 -15.61 3.88
CA GLU A 54 -8.33 -16.22 3.44
C GLU A 54 -9.16 -15.22 2.63
N THR A 55 -9.39 -14.03 3.16
CA THR A 55 -10.15 -12.98 2.49
C THR A 55 -9.46 -12.50 1.23
N MET A 56 -8.14 -12.29 1.25
CA MET A 56 -7.36 -11.95 0.06
C MET A 56 -7.47 -13.04 -1.01
N SER A 57 -7.33 -14.32 -0.62
CA SER A 57 -7.44 -15.44 -1.57
C SER A 57 -8.82 -15.50 -2.21
N SER A 58 -9.88 -15.38 -1.40
CA SER A 58 -11.26 -15.37 -1.87
C SER A 58 -11.51 -14.24 -2.89
N ARG A 59 -11.09 -13.01 -2.55
CA ARG A 59 -11.25 -11.84 -3.44
C ARG A 59 -10.43 -11.97 -4.73
N LEU A 60 -9.20 -12.48 -4.67
CA LEU A 60 -8.35 -12.69 -5.84
C LEU A 60 -8.90 -13.80 -6.75
N LEU A 61 -9.46 -14.87 -6.18
CA LEU A 61 -10.11 -15.93 -6.95
C LEU A 61 -11.35 -15.41 -7.69
N MET A 62 -12.25 -14.67 -7.01
CA MET A 62 -13.41 -14.03 -7.65
C MET A 62 -13.00 -13.09 -8.78
N ARG A 63 -11.87 -12.38 -8.62
CA ARG A 63 -11.31 -11.52 -9.67
C ARG A 63 -10.77 -12.33 -10.84
N SER A 64 -10.11 -13.45 -10.57
CA SER A 64 -9.57 -14.32 -11.62
C SER A 64 -10.68 -14.93 -12.48
N GLU A 65 -11.79 -15.36 -11.87
CA GLU A 65 -12.95 -15.94 -12.56
C GLU A 65 -13.67 -14.92 -13.48
N SER A 66 -13.63 -13.64 -13.12
CA SER A 66 -14.21 -12.56 -13.91
C SER A 66 -13.26 -12.01 -15.00
N SER A 67 -12.03 -12.53 -15.07
CA SER A 67 -10.98 -12.11 -16.01
C SER A 67 -10.51 -13.28 -16.89
N GLN A 68 -9.95 -13.03 -18.08
CA GLN A 68 -9.37 -14.11 -18.90
C GLN A 68 -7.98 -14.57 -18.42
N HIS A 69 -7.61 -14.30 -17.16
CA HIS A 69 -6.34 -14.72 -16.58
C HIS A 69 -6.60 -15.79 -15.53
N SER A 70 -6.16 -17.01 -15.83
CA SER A 70 -6.28 -18.16 -14.93
C SER A 70 -5.19 -18.10 -13.85
N ASP A 71 -5.29 -17.15 -12.94
CA ASP A 71 -4.53 -17.27 -11.70
C ASP A 71 -5.10 -18.46 -10.93
N ASN A 72 -4.31 -19.52 -10.84
CA ASN A 72 -4.68 -20.72 -10.12
C ASN A 72 -4.40 -20.52 -8.63
N ALA A 73 -5.24 -21.10 -7.77
CA ALA A 73 -5.22 -20.89 -6.31
C ALA A 73 -3.85 -21.06 -5.65
N LYS A 74 -2.99 -21.92 -6.21
CA LYS A 74 -1.61 -22.11 -5.77
C LYS A 74 -0.77 -20.84 -5.92
N THR A 75 -0.80 -20.20 -7.09
CA THR A 75 -0.04 -18.98 -7.40
C THR A 75 -0.52 -17.81 -6.54
N ILE A 76 -1.83 -17.69 -6.32
CA ILE A 76 -2.42 -16.69 -5.42
C ILE A 76 -1.87 -16.85 -4.00
N LYS A 77 -1.85 -18.08 -3.49
CA LYS A 77 -1.35 -18.37 -2.14
C LYS A 77 0.14 -18.02 -2.01
N GLU A 78 0.97 -18.48 -2.96
CA GLU A 78 2.41 -18.19 -2.98
C GLU A 78 2.69 -16.67 -3.07
N GLY A 79 1.86 -15.94 -3.83
CA GLY A 79 1.92 -14.49 -3.93
C GLY A 79 1.57 -13.78 -2.62
N ILE A 80 0.51 -14.20 -1.94
CA ILE A 80 0.11 -13.66 -0.63
C ILE A 80 1.20 -13.89 0.42
N GLU A 81 1.75 -15.11 0.48
CA GLU A 81 2.84 -15.43 1.42
C GLU A 81 4.08 -14.56 1.16
N SER A 82 4.47 -14.41 -0.11
CA SER A 82 5.59 -13.55 -0.51
C SER A 82 5.37 -12.09 -0.13
N TYR A 83 4.15 -11.58 -0.35
CA TYR A 83 3.77 -10.22 0.01
C TYR A 83 3.89 -9.97 1.52
N TYR A 84 3.43 -10.89 2.36
CA TYR A 84 3.54 -10.76 3.81
C TYR A 84 5.00 -10.71 4.27
N GLU A 85 5.85 -11.61 3.77
CA GLU A 85 7.26 -11.63 4.16
C GLU A 85 8.00 -10.35 3.75
N ALA A 86 7.70 -9.82 2.56
CA ALA A 86 8.27 -8.56 2.09
C ALA A 86 7.75 -7.34 2.87
N SER A 87 6.45 -7.34 3.23
CA SER A 87 5.79 -6.19 3.86
C SER A 87 6.07 -6.06 5.36
N LYS A 88 6.33 -7.16 6.07
CA LYS A 88 6.69 -7.16 7.51
C LYS A 88 7.78 -6.14 7.88
N PRO A 89 8.97 -6.14 7.23
CA PRO A 89 10.02 -5.18 7.56
C PRO A 89 9.64 -3.74 7.20
N VAL A 90 8.85 -3.52 6.15
CA VAL A 90 8.38 -2.17 5.76
C VAL A 90 7.40 -1.60 6.79
N ILE A 91 6.45 -2.42 7.23
CA ILE A 91 5.48 -2.05 8.27
C ILE A 91 6.24 -1.72 9.57
N ALA A 92 7.15 -2.59 10.01
CA ALA A 92 7.94 -2.36 11.23
C ALA A 92 8.80 -1.08 11.14
N TYR A 93 9.38 -0.82 9.96
CA TYR A 93 10.15 0.40 9.72
C TYR A 93 9.28 1.65 9.92
N TYR A 94 8.11 1.71 9.28
CA TYR A 94 7.23 2.87 9.37
C TYR A 94 6.48 2.99 10.71
N GLU A 95 6.17 1.89 11.40
CA GLU A 95 5.63 1.91 12.76
C GLU A 95 6.54 2.68 13.73
N SER A 96 7.86 2.59 13.53
CA SER A 96 8.84 3.27 14.38
C SER A 96 9.13 4.72 13.99
N LYS A 97 8.70 5.15 12.79
CA LYS A 97 9.22 6.36 12.14
C LYS A 97 8.16 7.39 11.75
N THR A 98 6.98 6.94 11.32
CA THR A 98 5.91 7.83 10.85
C THR A 98 4.56 7.42 11.43
N GLN A 99 3.52 8.18 11.12
CA GLN A 99 2.17 7.80 11.47
C GLN A 99 1.72 6.65 10.56
N LEU A 100 1.83 5.42 11.06
CA LEU A 100 1.27 4.24 10.42
C LEU A 100 -0.12 3.93 10.99
N CYS A 101 -1.11 3.80 10.11
CA CYS A 101 -2.48 3.48 10.45
C CYS A 101 -2.84 2.11 9.86
N LYS A 102 -3.09 1.13 10.74
CA LYS A 102 -3.66 -0.16 10.36
C LYS A 102 -5.17 0.00 10.24
N VAL A 103 -5.70 -0.35 9.07
CA VAL A 103 -7.13 -0.29 8.75
C VAL A 103 -7.60 -1.72 8.53
N ASP A 104 -8.68 -2.12 9.19
CA ASP A 104 -9.28 -3.44 9.00
C ASP A 104 -9.95 -3.51 7.63
N ALA A 105 -9.34 -4.27 6.72
CA ALA A 105 -9.82 -4.45 5.35
C ALA A 105 -10.65 -5.73 5.16
N GLU A 106 -11.09 -6.40 6.24
CA GLU A 106 -12.03 -7.52 6.18
C GLU A 106 -13.46 -7.08 5.83
N GLY A 107 -13.84 -5.87 6.25
CA GLY A 107 -15.18 -5.31 6.11
C GLY A 107 -15.59 -4.94 4.68
N THR A 108 -16.67 -4.16 4.59
CA THR A 108 -17.17 -3.65 3.29
C THR A 108 -16.27 -2.55 2.75
N GLN A 109 -16.33 -2.30 1.44
CA GLN A 109 -15.57 -1.21 0.83
C GLN A 109 -15.95 0.15 1.45
N GLU A 110 -17.23 0.34 1.77
CA GLU A 110 -17.75 1.54 2.40
C GLU A 110 -17.16 1.75 3.80
N ASP A 111 -17.12 0.71 4.63
CA ASP A 111 -16.57 0.79 5.99
C ASP A 111 -15.08 1.16 5.96
N VAL A 112 -14.31 0.46 5.11
CA VAL A 112 -12.87 0.71 4.93
C VAL A 112 -12.62 2.13 4.43
N PHE A 113 -13.43 2.60 3.46
CA PHE A 113 -13.32 3.94 2.93
C PHE A 113 -13.59 5.01 4.00
N LEU A 114 -14.64 4.83 4.81
CA LEU A 114 -14.98 5.75 5.89
C LEU A 114 -13.88 5.82 6.95
N GLU A 115 -13.24 4.70 7.28
CA GLU A 115 -12.12 4.66 8.23
C GLU A 115 -10.89 5.41 7.70
N ILE A 116 -10.54 5.20 6.42
CA ILE A 116 -9.45 5.93 5.76
C ILE A 116 -9.75 7.43 5.73
N CYS A 117 -10.95 7.84 5.29
CA CYS A 117 -11.36 9.24 5.27
C CYS A 117 -11.26 9.88 6.65
N LYS A 118 -11.77 9.21 7.69
CA LYS A 118 -11.70 9.70 9.07
C LYS A 118 -10.25 9.92 9.52
N THR A 119 -9.35 9.02 9.14
CA THR A 119 -7.92 9.13 9.46
C THR A 119 -7.27 10.31 8.73
N ILE A 120 -7.51 10.45 7.43
CA ILE A 120 -7.01 11.57 6.63
C ILE A 120 -7.55 12.91 7.17
N ASP A 121 -8.85 12.99 7.45
CA ASP A 121 -9.49 14.20 8.00
C ASP A 121 -8.94 14.57 9.37
N SER A 122 -8.56 13.59 10.20
CA SER A 122 -7.91 13.86 11.48
C SER A 122 -6.47 14.32 11.29
N PHE A 123 -5.78 13.82 10.26
CA PHE A 123 -4.39 14.14 9.97
C PHE A 123 -4.22 15.52 9.30
N LEU A 124 -5.17 15.93 8.46
CA LEU A 124 -5.13 17.20 7.72
C LEU A 124 -5.63 18.42 8.53
N LYS A 125 -6.16 18.22 9.73
CA LYS A 125 -6.55 19.29 10.66
C LYS A 125 -5.33 19.93 11.31
#